data_AF-A0AAF0J456-F1
#
_entry.id   AF-A0AAF0J456-F1
#
_cell.length_a   1.000
_cell.length_b   1.000
_cell.length_c   1.000
_cell.angle_alpha   90.00
_cell.angle_beta   90.00
_cell.angle_gamma   90.00
#
_symmetry.space_group_name_H-M   'P 1'
#
loop_
_entity.id
_entity.type
_entity.pdbx_description
1 polymer ?
#
loop_
_entity_poly.entity_id
_entity_poly.type
_entity_poly.pdbx_seq_one_letter_code
_entity_poly.pdbx_strand_id
1 'polypeptide(L)'
;MPTALRAALEQALHALPRPTPGTWDASTLLKLRTCAALSAALARSRSRGAHDADVARVVMATYVYLLDTLVVAACALHESHRYWQGIEGSTTRAGVLWLQTLPHRLATTAWPQLRAAGLGPGASVSDVQRAARTKGQRLQRAHEAMARTLGLIATAWHARARGAPLVSQVWRLCEAAQEALSDHAPEQEPGLMDAAAALLDAVAQHEASVSHLMRACSPPSALTRVWPLLVAYPLVSWALVRGLYAHGATLRAQAAWIRDTVQGLVVHWVYEPLLRLFDTLRAGRAERAQLVRGESLSANEQSLERMVASLGRDKLRLDGEALAALQAQTRAGDLTPVLQLYEAAIRAPLRALLTGTLVRPVLIQVQKAKVDLETALSGIEWVLRSQELVMGAMGLAPALALLYALIVGVRRGVAALLDRSPQQVRRTQRSQIDAWEALRRMDALCANDAPGAAPYGHLLLDVSVLGRALESLLRTACRGDRVLGQRLWLEVRADLTQLESASASWSQRHMVVARMWRSWGRLLAWERRGSVTWA
;
A
#
# COMPACT_ATOMS: atom_id res chain seq x y z
N MET A 1 16.59 12.78 20.87
CA MET A 1 16.71 13.96 21.76
C MET A 1 16.23 15.19 21.06
N PRO A 2 15.57 16.12 21.77
CA PRO A 2 15.43 17.49 21.30
C PRO A 2 16.82 18.08 21.08
N THR A 3 17.04 18.58 19.88
CA THR A 3 18.40 18.90 19.38
C THR A 3 18.89 20.28 19.82
N ALA A 4 18.00 21.25 19.97
CA ALA A 4 18.32 22.60 20.43
C ALA A 4 18.61 22.62 21.93
N LEU A 5 17.80 21.91 22.72
CA LEU A 5 17.98 21.87 24.17
C LEU A 5 19.29 21.16 24.57
N ARG A 6 19.62 20.06 23.87
CA ARG A 6 20.93 19.39 24.02
C ARG A 6 22.09 20.31 23.62
N ALA A 7 22.00 20.98 22.47
CA ALA A 7 23.05 21.89 22.03
C ALA A 7 23.26 23.06 23.01
N ALA A 8 22.18 23.60 23.59
CA ALA A 8 22.24 24.65 24.59
C ALA A 8 22.91 24.19 25.90
N LEU A 9 22.65 22.95 26.33
CA LEU A 9 23.31 22.34 27.50
C LEU A 9 24.79 22.09 27.23
N GLU A 10 25.14 21.52 26.08
CA GLU A 10 26.54 21.27 25.69
C GLU A 10 27.33 22.59 25.59
N GLN A 11 26.74 23.63 24.98
CA GLN A 11 27.35 24.96 24.91
C GLN A 11 27.54 25.58 26.30
N ALA A 12 26.55 25.46 27.19
CA ALA A 12 26.65 25.97 28.55
C ALA A 12 27.70 25.23 29.38
N LEU A 13 27.86 23.92 29.14
CA LEU A 13 28.84 23.08 29.81
C LEU A 13 30.27 23.45 29.36
N HIS A 14 30.47 23.77 28.07
CA HIS A 14 31.73 24.27 27.55
C HIS A 14 32.05 25.73 27.96
N ALA A 15 31.05 26.51 28.37
CA ALA A 15 31.23 27.89 28.83
C ALA A 15 31.69 28.00 30.29
N LEU A 16 31.75 26.88 31.04
CA LEU A 16 32.16 26.86 32.44
C LEU A 16 33.69 27.11 32.62
N PRO A 17 34.14 27.62 33.79
CA PRO A 17 35.56 27.83 34.09
C PRO A 17 36.40 26.55 33.90
N ARG A 18 37.72 26.67 33.66
CA ARG A 18 38.60 25.51 33.44
C ARG A 18 38.56 24.50 34.60
N PRO A 19 38.70 23.18 34.34
CA PRO A 19 38.71 22.15 35.37
C PRO A 19 39.91 22.30 36.30
N THR A 20 39.66 22.08 37.60
CA THR A 20 40.73 21.96 38.60
C THR A 20 41.57 20.71 38.34
N PRO A 21 42.87 20.71 38.68
CA PRO A 21 43.72 19.53 38.49
C PRO A 21 43.16 18.33 39.26
N GLY A 22 42.71 17.31 38.52
CA GLY A 22 42.13 16.09 39.08
C GLY A 22 40.60 15.97 38.97
N THR A 23 39.89 16.94 38.42
CA THR A 23 38.48 16.80 38.03
C THR A 23 38.35 16.45 36.55
N TRP A 24 37.14 16.06 36.13
CA TRP A 24 36.89 15.57 34.77
C TRP A 24 36.47 16.71 33.84
N ASP A 25 37.02 16.68 32.62
CA ASP A 25 36.69 17.65 31.58
C ASP A 25 35.28 17.44 31.02
N ALA A 26 34.72 18.50 30.46
CA ALA A 26 33.41 18.54 29.81
C ALA A 26 33.18 17.37 28.84
N SER A 27 34.16 17.13 27.98
CA SER A 27 34.12 16.08 26.96
C SER A 27 34.13 14.66 27.55
N THR A 28 34.77 14.48 28.70
CA THR A 28 34.85 13.19 29.40
C THR A 28 33.58 12.87 30.18
N LEU A 29 32.96 13.88 30.81
CA LEU A 29 31.68 13.73 31.50
C LEU A 29 30.54 13.38 30.54
N LEU A 30 30.48 14.01 29.37
CA LEU A 30 29.47 13.71 28.34
C LEU A 30 29.60 12.30 27.74
N LYS A 31 30.77 11.65 27.88
CA LYS A 31 30.96 10.25 27.46
C LYS A 31 30.43 9.25 28.48
N LEU A 32 30.18 9.68 29.73
CA LEU A 32 29.62 8.82 30.75
C LEU A 32 28.14 8.60 30.46
N ARG A 33 27.77 7.34 30.25
CA ARG A 33 26.39 6.95 29.92
C ARG A 33 25.70 6.23 31.07
N THR A 34 26.17 6.39 32.30
CA THR A 34 25.59 5.73 33.47
C THR A 34 25.55 6.66 34.67
N CYS A 35 24.44 6.60 35.41
CA CYS A 35 24.31 7.32 36.68
C CYS A 35 25.44 6.95 37.67
N ALA A 36 25.83 5.66 37.72
CA ALA A 36 26.93 5.18 38.57
C ALA A 36 28.29 5.82 38.25
N ALA A 37 28.56 6.13 36.98
CA ALA A 37 29.81 6.80 36.61
C ALA A 37 29.78 8.30 36.96
N LEU A 38 28.61 8.93 36.89
CA LEU A 38 28.41 10.32 37.33
C LEU A 38 28.49 10.44 38.86
N SER A 39 27.95 9.48 39.61
CA SER A 39 28.10 9.44 41.07
C SER A 39 29.54 9.17 41.50
N ALA A 40 30.29 8.33 40.78
CA ALA A 40 31.72 8.18 40.99
C ALA A 40 32.52 9.46 40.69
N ALA A 41 32.10 10.24 39.68
CA ALA A 41 32.67 11.55 39.38
C ALA A 41 32.44 12.54 40.53
N LEU A 42 31.21 12.58 41.07
CA LEU A 42 30.85 13.43 42.20
C LEU A 42 31.57 13.02 43.50
N ALA A 43 31.70 11.72 43.76
CA ALA A 43 32.46 11.23 44.92
C ALA A 43 33.94 11.63 44.83
N ARG A 44 34.51 11.58 43.61
CA ARG A 44 35.89 12.00 43.36
C ARG A 44 36.07 13.51 43.55
N SER A 45 35.11 14.33 43.12
CA SER A 45 35.15 15.78 43.35
C SER A 45 35.02 16.10 44.85
N ARG A 46 34.18 15.37 45.60
CA ARG A 46 34.08 15.45 47.08
C ARG A 46 35.42 15.17 47.76
N SER A 47 36.13 14.12 47.34
CA SER A 47 37.40 13.71 47.96
C SER A 47 38.58 14.68 47.72
N ARG A 48 38.50 15.54 46.69
CA ARG A 48 39.59 16.43 46.26
C ARG A 48 39.39 17.90 46.62
N GLY A 49 38.36 18.24 47.40
CA GLY A 49 38.06 19.63 47.75
C GLY A 49 37.61 20.46 46.54
N ALA A 50 36.67 19.92 45.78
CA ALA A 50 36.21 20.53 44.53
C ALA A 50 35.59 21.93 44.73
N HIS A 51 35.83 22.80 43.75
CA HIS A 51 35.20 24.11 43.67
C HIS A 51 33.78 23.96 43.11
N ASP A 52 32.91 24.93 43.38
CA ASP A 52 31.51 24.94 42.92
C ASP A 52 31.36 24.75 41.40
N ALA A 53 32.34 25.19 40.61
CA ALA A 53 32.37 25.03 39.16
C ALA A 53 32.48 23.56 38.71
N ASP A 54 33.14 22.70 39.49
CA ASP A 54 33.30 21.28 39.16
C ASP A 54 32.04 20.49 39.51
N VAL A 55 31.35 20.89 40.59
CA VAL A 55 30.03 20.35 40.96
C VAL A 55 29.02 20.72 39.88
N ALA A 56 29.02 21.98 39.44
CA ALA A 56 28.17 22.46 38.36
C ALA A 56 28.35 21.66 37.06
N ARG A 57 29.59 21.32 36.68
CA ARG A 57 29.84 20.45 35.52
C ARG A 57 29.15 19.09 35.65
N VAL A 58 29.25 18.47 36.83
CA VAL A 58 28.60 17.18 37.09
C VAL A 58 27.09 17.31 37.01
N VAL A 59 26.47 18.31 37.65
CA VAL A 59 25.02 18.54 37.58
C VAL A 59 24.55 18.75 36.13
N MET A 60 25.27 19.54 35.35
CA MET A 60 24.94 19.81 33.94
C MET A 60 25.06 18.55 33.08
N ALA A 61 26.08 17.72 33.32
CA ALA A 61 26.23 16.43 32.66
C ALA A 61 25.11 15.45 33.06
N THR A 62 24.73 15.42 34.35
CA THR A 62 23.58 14.65 34.84
C THR A 62 22.29 15.09 34.17
N TYR A 63 22.11 16.38 33.92
CA TYR A 63 20.93 16.90 33.23
C TYR A 63 20.84 16.44 31.78
N VAL A 64 21.95 16.50 31.04
CA VAL A 64 22.05 15.98 29.67
C VAL A 64 21.73 14.49 29.64
N TYR A 65 22.29 13.73 30.59
CA TYR A 65 22.04 12.31 30.74
C TYR A 65 20.57 12.00 31.09
N LEU A 66 19.97 12.77 31.99
CA LEU A 66 18.58 12.62 32.41
C LEU A 66 17.62 12.86 31.25
N LEU A 67 17.83 13.93 30.47
CA LEU A 67 17.05 14.20 29.26
C LEU A 67 17.20 13.07 28.23
N ASP A 68 18.41 12.54 28.07
CA ASP A 68 18.68 11.40 27.20
C ASP A 68 17.92 10.14 27.64
N THR A 69 17.96 9.88 28.93
CA THR A 69 17.30 8.72 29.52
C THR A 69 15.77 8.85 29.45
N LEU A 70 15.21 10.02 29.76
CA LEU A 70 13.76 10.25 29.72
C LEU A 70 13.18 10.11 28.32
N VAL A 71 13.79 10.71 27.29
CA VAL A 71 13.27 10.60 25.92
C VAL A 71 13.43 9.18 25.38
N VAL A 72 14.56 8.50 25.64
CA VAL A 72 14.74 7.10 25.21
C VAL A 72 13.73 6.19 25.90
N ALA A 73 13.54 6.34 27.22
CA ALA A 73 12.57 5.54 27.97
C ALA A 73 11.12 5.83 27.53
N ALA A 74 10.75 7.10 27.34
CA ALA A 74 9.44 7.48 26.86
C ALA A 74 9.14 6.92 25.46
N CYS A 75 10.14 6.87 24.58
CA CYS A 75 10.03 6.22 23.27
C CYS A 75 9.80 4.70 23.40
N ALA A 76 10.56 4.02 24.26
CA ALA A 76 10.39 2.59 24.50
C ALA A 76 9.02 2.25 25.13
N LEU A 77 8.50 3.13 26.02
CA LEU A 77 7.17 2.99 26.60
C LEU A 77 6.10 3.14 25.53
N HIS A 78 6.26 4.14 24.65
CA HIS A 78 5.34 4.40 23.56
C HIS A 78 5.31 3.25 22.54
N GLU A 79 6.45 2.68 22.17
CA GLU A 79 6.54 1.50 21.31
C GLU A 79 5.85 0.28 21.95
N SER A 80 6.06 0.07 23.25
CA SER A 80 5.39 -0.99 24.02
C SER A 80 3.88 -0.76 24.08
N HIS A 81 3.44 0.48 24.29
CA HIS A 81 2.04 0.86 24.31
C HIS A 81 1.34 0.57 22.98
N ARG A 82 1.95 0.97 21.85
CA ARG A 82 1.42 0.66 20.51
C ARG A 82 1.28 -0.85 20.26
N TYR A 83 2.23 -1.65 20.76
CA TYR A 83 2.13 -3.10 20.66
C TYR A 83 0.87 -3.63 21.36
N TRP A 84 0.60 -3.17 22.59
CA TRP A 84 -0.57 -3.59 23.36
C TRP A 84 -1.88 -3.06 22.79
N GLN A 85 -1.92 -1.81 22.30
CA GLN A 85 -3.07 -1.28 21.56
C GLN A 85 -3.38 -2.12 20.31
N GLY A 86 -2.35 -2.59 19.60
CA GLY A 86 -2.51 -3.48 18.46
C GLY A 86 -3.12 -4.83 18.82
N ILE A 87 -2.90 -5.34 20.04
CA ILE A 87 -3.50 -6.59 20.55
C ILE A 87 -4.94 -6.33 21.01
N GLU A 88 -5.19 -5.19 21.65
CA GLU A 88 -6.52 -4.79 22.08
C GLU A 88 -7.47 -4.67 20.89
N GLY A 89 -7.06 -3.98 19.82
CA GLY A 89 -7.89 -3.72 18.65
C GLY A 89 -8.09 -4.92 17.70
N SER A 90 -7.40 -6.05 17.91
CA SER A 90 -7.42 -7.18 16.98
C SER A 90 -7.52 -8.52 17.68
N THR A 91 -8.63 -9.21 17.47
CA THR A 91 -8.89 -10.57 17.98
C THR A 91 -7.89 -11.59 17.44
N THR A 92 -7.46 -11.45 16.19
CA THR A 92 -6.46 -12.35 15.58
C THR A 92 -5.09 -12.18 16.22
N ARG A 93 -4.64 -10.95 16.49
CA ARG A 93 -3.37 -10.70 17.20
C ARG A 93 -3.43 -11.15 18.65
N ALA A 94 -4.57 -10.95 19.33
CA ALA A 94 -4.79 -11.48 20.66
C ALA A 94 -4.80 -13.01 20.69
N GLY A 95 -5.41 -13.68 19.70
CA GLY A 95 -5.37 -15.13 19.55
C GLY A 95 -3.95 -15.67 19.28
N VAL A 96 -3.17 -14.98 18.45
CA VAL A 96 -1.75 -15.31 18.22
C VAL A 96 -0.94 -15.15 19.50
N LEU A 97 -1.14 -14.08 20.26
CA LEU A 97 -0.46 -13.88 21.54
C LEU A 97 -0.87 -14.95 22.57
N TRP A 98 -2.16 -15.31 22.59
CA TRP A 98 -2.66 -16.38 23.42
C TRP A 98 -1.91 -17.67 23.11
N LEU A 99 -1.85 -18.07 21.83
CA LEU A 99 -1.10 -19.23 21.35
C LEU A 99 0.39 -19.13 21.77
N GLN A 100 1.04 -17.99 21.49
CA GLN A 100 2.45 -17.75 21.78
C GLN A 100 2.80 -17.88 23.27
N THR A 101 1.87 -17.61 24.17
CA THR A 101 2.10 -17.68 25.61
C THR A 101 1.69 -19.01 26.24
N LEU A 102 1.08 -19.94 25.48
CA LEU A 102 0.62 -21.24 25.98
C LEU A 102 1.72 -22.09 26.63
N PRO A 103 2.92 -22.30 26.03
CA PRO A 103 3.91 -23.19 26.61
C PRO A 103 4.42 -22.68 27.95
N HIS A 104 4.60 -21.36 28.07
CA HIS A 104 5.03 -20.74 29.32
C HIS A 104 3.94 -20.83 30.41
N ARG A 105 2.66 -20.78 30.02
CA ARG A 105 1.53 -20.98 30.95
C ARG A 105 1.40 -22.43 31.42
N LEU A 106 1.71 -23.40 30.56
CA LEU A 106 1.65 -24.82 30.89
C LEU A 106 2.87 -25.28 31.70
N ALA A 107 4.05 -24.74 31.43
CA ALA A 107 5.30 -25.14 32.07
C ALA A 107 5.54 -24.48 33.43
N THR A 108 4.92 -23.32 33.70
CA THR A 108 5.10 -22.65 35.00
C THR A 108 4.12 -23.24 36.03
N THR A 109 4.67 -23.92 37.04
CA THR A 109 3.97 -24.32 38.27
C THR A 109 3.46 -23.12 39.10
N ALA A 110 3.73 -21.88 38.66
CA ALA A 110 3.31 -20.61 39.24
C ALA A 110 1.87 -20.19 38.83
N TRP A 111 0.94 -21.12 38.99
CA TRP A 111 -0.50 -20.91 38.82
C TRP A 111 -1.09 -19.66 39.52
N PRO A 112 -0.62 -19.23 40.71
CA PRO A 112 -1.18 -18.06 41.40
C PRO A 112 -0.87 -16.73 40.69
N GLN A 113 0.35 -16.57 40.16
CA GLN A 113 0.79 -15.32 39.52
C GLN A 113 0.15 -15.13 38.15
N LEU A 114 -0.06 -16.21 37.40
CA LEU A 114 -0.80 -16.19 36.14
C LEU A 114 -2.30 -15.93 36.34
N ARG A 115 -2.91 -16.45 37.42
CA ARG A 115 -4.28 -16.07 37.83
C ARG A 115 -4.39 -14.59 38.18
N ALA A 116 -3.42 -14.02 38.92
CA ALA A 116 -3.40 -12.59 39.26
C ALA A 116 -3.28 -11.68 38.01
N ALA A 117 -2.67 -12.18 36.94
CA ALA A 117 -2.59 -11.49 35.65
C ALA A 117 -3.78 -11.78 34.69
N GLY A 118 -4.73 -12.63 35.08
CA GLY A 118 -5.89 -13.03 34.25
C GLY A 118 -5.56 -14.05 33.14
N LEU A 119 -4.43 -14.76 33.23
CA LEU A 119 -3.86 -15.57 32.15
C LEU A 119 -3.77 -17.07 32.47
N GLY A 120 -4.71 -17.63 33.23
CA GLY A 120 -4.83 -19.08 33.44
C GLY A 120 -5.14 -19.86 32.14
N PRO A 121 -5.16 -21.22 32.15
CA PRO A 121 -5.44 -22.04 30.97
C PRO A 121 -6.92 -22.01 30.55
N GLY A 122 -7.82 -21.52 31.40
CA GLY A 122 -9.17 -21.12 31.02
C GLY A 122 -9.29 -19.69 30.49
N ALA A 123 -8.17 -18.96 30.39
CA ALA A 123 -8.20 -17.57 29.92
C ALA A 123 -8.58 -17.53 28.44
N SER A 124 -9.70 -16.89 28.18
CA SER A 124 -10.19 -16.59 26.86
C SER A 124 -9.33 -15.52 26.18
N VAL A 125 -9.49 -15.38 24.87
CA VAL A 125 -8.91 -14.26 24.11
C VAL A 125 -9.32 -12.90 24.72
N SER A 126 -10.51 -12.82 25.31
CA SER A 126 -10.99 -11.60 25.98
C SER A 126 -10.21 -11.25 27.26
N ASP A 127 -9.71 -12.24 28.00
CA ASP A 127 -8.89 -12.01 29.19
C ASP A 127 -7.50 -11.46 28.79
N VAL A 128 -6.94 -11.95 27.68
CA VAL A 128 -5.70 -11.41 27.09
C VAL A 128 -5.88 -9.95 26.65
N GLN A 129 -7.03 -9.60 26.06
CA GLN A 129 -7.35 -8.22 25.70
C GLN A 129 -7.52 -7.33 26.94
N ARG A 130 -8.16 -7.82 28.01
CA ARG A 130 -8.27 -7.09 29.29
C ARG A 130 -6.90 -6.87 29.94
N ALA A 131 -6.03 -7.86 29.92
CA ALA A 131 -4.65 -7.72 30.38
C ALA A 131 -3.85 -6.73 29.52
N ALA A 132 -4.04 -6.75 28.20
CA ALA A 132 -3.41 -5.79 27.28
C ALA A 132 -3.87 -4.34 27.57
N ARG A 133 -5.17 -4.13 27.81
CA ARG A 133 -5.74 -2.83 28.20
C ARG A 133 -5.12 -2.27 29.47
N THR A 134 -5.07 -3.07 30.54
CA THR A 134 -4.52 -2.63 31.83
C THR A 134 -3.03 -2.30 31.74
N LYS A 135 -2.26 -3.09 30.98
CA LYS A 135 -0.85 -2.79 30.67
C LYS A 135 -0.72 -1.52 29.83
N GLY A 136 -1.59 -1.34 28.83
CA GLY A 136 -1.65 -0.14 28.00
C GLY A 136 -1.86 1.12 28.84
N GLN A 137 -2.86 1.11 29.73
CA GLN A 137 -3.14 2.24 30.63
C GLN A 137 -1.96 2.56 31.57
N ARG A 138 -1.29 1.54 32.12
CA ARG A 138 -0.10 1.74 32.97
C ARG A 138 1.05 2.39 32.20
N LEU A 139 1.30 1.92 30.97
CA LEU A 139 2.33 2.48 30.09
C LEU A 139 2.01 3.93 29.70
N GLN A 140 0.74 4.22 29.41
CA GLN A 140 0.30 5.57 29.09
C GLN A 140 0.50 6.53 30.26
N ARG A 141 0.10 6.15 31.48
CA ARG A 141 0.33 6.97 32.70
C ARG A 141 1.82 7.22 32.94
N ALA A 142 2.66 6.21 32.77
CA ALA A 142 4.11 6.36 32.90
C ALA A 142 4.69 7.29 31.82
N HIS A 143 4.19 7.21 30.58
CA HIS A 143 4.57 8.11 29.51
C HIS A 143 4.14 9.56 29.78
N GLU A 144 2.93 9.78 30.31
CA GLU A 144 2.45 11.10 30.73
C GLU A 144 3.28 11.66 31.88
N ALA A 145 3.65 10.84 32.87
CA ALA A 145 4.55 11.25 33.95
C ALA A 145 5.93 11.66 33.39
N MET A 146 6.51 10.88 32.47
CA MET A 146 7.77 11.24 31.80
C MET A 146 7.66 12.54 31.01
N ALA A 147 6.58 12.75 30.27
CA ALA A 147 6.34 13.99 29.57
C ALA A 147 6.29 15.18 30.55
N ARG A 148 5.62 15.04 31.70
CA ARG A 148 5.60 16.05 32.76
C ARG A 148 6.99 16.35 33.32
N THR A 149 7.74 15.31 33.70
CA THR A 149 9.10 15.48 34.24
C THR A 149 10.02 16.19 33.24
N LEU A 150 9.99 15.77 31.98
CA LEU A 150 10.77 16.36 30.91
C LEU A 150 10.36 17.81 30.65
N GLY A 151 9.07 18.11 30.73
CA GLY A 151 8.53 19.45 30.68
C GLY A 151 9.06 20.35 31.79
N LEU A 152 8.97 19.91 33.04
CA LEU A 152 9.39 20.68 34.23
C LEU A 152 10.88 20.98 34.18
N ILE A 153 11.68 19.96 33.88
CA ILE A 153 13.11 20.05 33.64
C ILE A 153 13.36 21.08 32.52
N ALA A 154 12.83 20.87 31.33
CA ALA A 154 13.07 21.79 30.22
C ALA A 154 12.64 23.25 30.51
N THR A 155 11.53 23.46 31.23
CA THR A 155 11.13 24.81 31.67
C THR A 155 12.07 25.41 32.72
N ALA A 156 12.57 24.61 33.68
CA ALA A 156 13.52 25.07 34.69
C ALA A 156 14.86 25.47 34.06
N TRP A 157 15.30 24.72 33.06
CA TRP A 157 16.47 25.07 32.26
C TRP A 157 16.32 26.43 31.57
N HIS A 158 15.14 26.70 31.00
CA HIS A 158 14.87 27.96 30.30
C HIS A 158 14.64 29.15 31.25
N ALA A 159 14.06 28.89 32.43
CA ALA A 159 13.83 29.89 33.46
C ALA A 159 15.12 30.32 34.20
N ARG A 160 16.26 29.66 33.94
CA ARG A 160 17.53 30.02 34.59
C ARG A 160 17.93 31.45 34.24
N ALA A 161 18.19 32.25 35.27
CA ALA A 161 18.71 33.60 35.09
C ALA A 161 20.16 33.51 34.61
N ARG A 162 20.40 33.73 33.32
CA ARG A 162 21.72 33.65 32.67
C ARG A 162 22.79 34.56 33.31
N GLY A 163 22.39 35.60 34.05
CA GLY A 163 23.28 36.51 34.78
C GLY A 163 23.40 36.28 36.30
N ALA A 164 22.70 35.29 36.87
CA ALA A 164 22.78 34.99 38.30
C ALA A 164 24.09 34.26 38.66
N PRO A 165 24.55 34.28 39.92
CA PRO A 165 25.72 33.49 40.32
C PRO A 165 25.52 32.00 40.00
N LEU A 166 26.58 31.34 39.54
CA LEU A 166 26.56 29.97 39.03
C LEU A 166 25.99 28.97 40.06
N VAL A 167 26.29 29.16 41.35
CA VAL A 167 25.77 28.34 42.45
C VAL A 167 24.24 28.38 42.52
N SER A 168 23.62 29.58 42.43
CA SER A 168 22.16 29.71 42.50
C SER A 168 21.44 29.26 41.23
N GLN A 169 22.15 29.23 40.08
CA GLN A 169 21.63 28.60 38.88
C GLN A 169 21.59 27.08 39.05
N VAL A 170 22.69 26.48 39.49
CA VAL A 170 22.81 25.02 39.63
C VAL A 170 21.91 24.49 40.75
N TRP A 171 21.78 25.23 41.85
CA TRP A 171 20.86 24.92 42.93
C TRP A 171 19.42 24.77 42.43
N ARG A 172 18.90 25.80 41.73
CA ARG A 172 17.55 25.77 41.15
C ARG A 172 17.34 24.63 40.15
N LEU A 173 18.39 24.25 39.42
CA LEU A 173 18.32 23.09 38.52
C LEU A 173 18.24 21.77 39.29
N CYS A 174 18.94 21.65 40.43
CA CYS A 174 18.85 20.46 41.29
C CYS A 174 17.47 20.37 41.93
N GLU A 175 16.98 21.47 42.49
CA GLU A 175 15.67 21.56 43.13
C GLU A 175 14.54 21.20 42.15
N ALA A 176 14.50 21.84 40.99
CA ALA A 176 13.47 21.56 39.97
C ALA A 176 13.54 20.13 39.42
N ALA A 177 14.74 19.55 39.33
CA ALA A 177 14.89 18.17 38.87
C ALA A 177 14.50 17.16 39.96
N GLN A 178 14.75 17.45 41.23
CA GLN A 178 14.29 16.65 42.37
C GLN A 178 12.77 16.69 42.49
N GLU A 179 12.17 17.88 42.46
CA GLU A 179 10.70 18.05 42.48
C GLU A 179 10.04 17.30 41.32
N ALA A 180 10.67 17.30 40.14
CA ALA A 180 10.16 16.56 38.99
C ALA A 180 10.27 15.03 39.13
N LEU A 181 11.25 14.50 39.87
CA LEU A 181 11.56 13.06 39.93
C LEU A 181 10.99 12.36 41.16
N SER A 182 11.02 13.04 42.31
CA SER A 182 10.48 12.60 43.58
C SER A 182 9.49 13.66 44.03
N ASP A 183 8.20 13.34 44.12
CA ASP A 183 7.09 14.19 44.63
C ASP A 183 7.34 14.76 46.07
N HIS A 184 8.54 14.61 46.62
CA HIS A 184 9.00 15.09 47.90
C HIS A 184 9.94 16.29 47.69
N ALA A 185 9.52 17.46 48.18
CA ALA A 185 10.39 18.63 48.26
C ALA A 185 11.50 18.38 49.29
N PRO A 186 12.74 18.81 49.04
CA PRO A 186 13.80 18.70 50.03
C PRO A 186 13.46 19.53 51.28
N GLU A 187 13.42 18.89 52.45
CA GLU A 187 13.06 19.53 53.74
C GLU A 187 14.17 20.43 54.32
N GLN A 188 15.38 20.45 53.73
CA GLN A 188 16.51 21.28 54.16
C GLN A 188 17.24 21.87 52.94
N GLU A 189 17.99 22.97 53.11
CA GLU A 189 18.95 23.48 52.13
C GLU A 189 20.34 22.87 52.40
N PRO A 190 20.65 21.64 51.94
CA PRO A 190 21.98 21.09 52.07
C PRO A 190 22.98 21.82 51.16
N GLY A 191 24.27 21.60 51.34
CA GLY A 191 25.29 22.15 50.44
C GLY A 191 25.10 21.67 48.99
N LEU A 192 25.65 22.43 48.01
CA LEU A 192 25.56 22.12 46.57
C LEU A 192 25.96 20.66 46.24
N MET A 193 26.94 20.13 46.95
CA MET A 193 27.41 18.74 46.80
C MET A 193 26.38 17.70 47.22
N ASP A 194 25.65 17.96 48.30
CA ASP A 194 24.66 17.04 48.83
C ASP A 194 23.36 17.12 48.00
N ALA A 195 23.00 18.31 47.48
CA ALA A 195 21.92 18.44 46.49
C ALA A 195 22.25 17.72 45.17
N ALA A 196 23.50 17.80 44.69
CA ALA A 196 23.94 17.05 43.52
C ALA A 196 23.90 15.53 43.75
N ALA A 197 24.22 15.06 44.96
CA ALA A 197 24.13 13.65 45.32
C ALA A 197 22.67 13.17 45.37
N ALA A 198 21.79 13.93 46.02
CA ALA A 198 20.36 13.63 46.09
C ALA A 198 19.70 13.63 44.70
N LEU A 199 20.13 14.51 43.78
CA LEU A 199 19.68 14.46 42.38
C LEU A 199 20.06 13.14 41.71
N LEU A 200 21.32 12.69 41.84
CA LEU A 200 21.77 11.43 41.25
C LEU A 200 21.02 10.22 41.83
N ASP A 201 20.74 10.22 43.13
CA ASP A 201 19.94 9.18 43.78
C ASP A 201 18.50 9.18 43.24
N ALA A 202 17.88 10.35 43.07
CA ALA A 202 16.55 10.48 42.46
C ALA A 202 16.52 9.96 41.01
N VAL A 203 17.57 10.26 40.22
CA VAL A 203 17.72 9.72 38.85
C VAL A 203 17.86 8.20 38.87
N ALA A 204 18.67 7.64 39.78
CA ALA A 204 18.85 6.20 39.90
C ALA A 204 17.55 5.47 40.31
N GLN A 205 16.78 6.04 41.24
CA GLN A 205 15.47 5.52 41.64
C GLN A 205 14.47 5.57 40.48
N HIS A 206 14.46 6.67 39.73
CA HIS A 206 13.61 6.81 38.54
C HIS A 206 13.96 5.74 37.50
N GLU A 207 15.24 5.54 37.17
CA GLU A 207 15.69 4.46 36.27
C GLU A 207 15.27 3.07 36.74
N ALA A 208 15.43 2.78 38.03
CA ALA A 208 15.03 1.51 38.62
C ALA A 208 13.51 1.29 38.46
N SER A 209 12.70 2.31 38.74
CA SER A 209 11.24 2.26 38.59
C SER A 209 10.81 2.01 37.15
N VAL A 210 11.43 2.70 36.19
CA VAL A 210 11.18 2.55 34.75
C VAL A 210 11.60 1.16 34.28
N SER A 211 12.76 0.67 34.72
CA SER A 211 13.24 -0.67 34.38
C SER A 211 12.28 -1.76 34.88
N HIS A 212 11.66 -1.57 36.04
CA HIS A 212 10.70 -2.49 36.61
C HIS A 212 9.39 -2.46 35.81
N LEU A 213 8.91 -1.27 35.45
CA LEU A 213 7.74 -1.10 34.58
C LEU A 213 7.95 -1.71 33.19
N MET A 214 9.13 -1.51 32.60
CA MET A 214 9.51 -2.13 31.33
C MET A 214 9.54 -3.65 31.44
N ARG A 215 10.10 -4.22 32.51
CA ARG A 215 10.09 -5.68 32.68
C ARG A 215 8.66 -6.25 32.78
N ALA A 216 7.76 -5.56 33.47
CA ALA A 216 6.37 -6.01 33.63
C ALA A 216 5.48 -5.81 32.38
N CYS A 217 5.68 -4.71 31.66
CA CYS A 217 4.82 -4.26 30.56
C CYS A 217 5.49 -4.35 29.19
N SER A 218 6.73 -4.82 29.09
CA SER A 218 7.38 -5.06 27.81
C SER A 218 6.64 -6.13 27.02
N PRO A 219 6.68 -6.01 25.69
CA PRO A 219 6.08 -7.02 24.85
C PRO A 219 6.93 -8.31 24.94
N PRO A 220 6.34 -9.51 24.80
CA PRO A 220 7.02 -10.78 25.02
C PRO A 220 8.27 -10.92 24.13
N SER A 221 9.29 -11.61 24.64
CA SER A 221 10.59 -11.80 23.98
C SER A 221 10.47 -12.31 22.54
N ALA A 222 11.48 -12.05 21.70
CA ALA A 222 11.47 -12.50 20.31
C ALA A 222 11.34 -14.02 20.18
N LEU A 223 11.99 -14.79 21.06
CA LEU A 223 11.89 -16.25 21.10
C LEU A 223 10.47 -16.71 21.42
N THR A 224 9.80 -16.07 22.38
CA THR A 224 8.37 -16.36 22.67
C THR A 224 7.42 -15.99 21.52
N ARG A 225 7.79 -15.08 20.61
CA ARG A 225 6.97 -14.77 19.43
C ARG A 225 7.23 -15.70 18.26
N VAL A 226 8.45 -16.19 18.13
CA VAL A 226 8.92 -16.93 16.96
C VAL A 226 8.82 -18.44 17.15
N TRP A 227 8.73 -18.96 18.39
CA TRP A 227 8.62 -20.40 18.63
C TRP A 227 7.47 -21.11 17.89
N PRO A 228 6.24 -20.55 17.75
CA PRO A 228 5.18 -21.27 17.04
C PRO A 228 5.55 -21.43 15.57
N LEU A 229 6.23 -20.44 15.00
CA LEU A 229 6.74 -20.50 13.64
C LEU A 229 7.93 -21.46 13.54
N LEU A 230 8.83 -21.51 14.52
CA LEU A 230 9.97 -22.43 14.54
C LEU A 230 9.53 -23.90 14.65
N VAL A 231 8.42 -24.18 15.31
CA VAL A 231 7.85 -25.54 15.42
C VAL A 231 6.98 -25.86 14.20
N ALA A 232 6.12 -24.92 13.78
CA ALA A 232 5.23 -25.15 12.65
C ALA A 232 5.97 -25.21 11.31
N TYR A 233 7.01 -24.40 11.10
CA TYR A 233 7.76 -24.38 9.83
C TYR A 233 8.36 -25.74 9.45
N PRO A 234 9.14 -26.43 10.30
CA PRO A 234 9.67 -27.75 9.95
C PRO A 234 8.57 -28.80 9.84
N LEU A 235 7.50 -28.74 10.64
CA LEU A 235 6.37 -29.68 10.55
C LEU A 235 5.59 -29.52 9.24
N VAL A 236 5.26 -28.28 8.88
CA VAL A 236 4.58 -27.96 7.62
C VAL A 236 5.49 -28.25 6.45
N SER A 237 6.77 -27.89 6.52
CA SER A 237 7.75 -28.20 5.47
C SER A 237 7.89 -29.70 5.28
N TRP A 238 8.00 -30.48 6.37
CA TRP A 238 8.07 -31.93 6.30
C TRP A 238 6.78 -32.55 5.75
N ALA A 239 5.60 -32.10 6.22
CA ALA A 239 4.32 -32.58 5.72
C ALA A 239 4.10 -32.22 4.24
N LEU A 240 4.52 -31.02 3.82
CA LEU A 240 4.47 -30.55 2.44
C LEU A 240 5.41 -31.38 1.57
N VAL A 241 6.66 -31.56 1.98
CA VAL A 241 7.66 -32.38 1.26
C VAL A 241 7.17 -33.82 1.17
N ARG A 242 6.72 -34.43 2.27
CA ARG A 242 6.17 -35.79 2.28
C ARG A 242 4.93 -35.91 1.39
N GLY A 243 4.05 -34.91 1.43
CA GLY A 243 2.87 -34.83 0.57
C GLY A 243 3.24 -34.75 -0.90
N LEU A 244 4.18 -33.87 -1.26
CA LEU A 244 4.70 -33.69 -2.62
C LEU A 244 5.41 -34.94 -3.13
N TYR A 245 6.18 -35.64 -2.28
CA TYR A 245 6.84 -36.89 -2.62
C TYR A 245 5.83 -38.02 -2.83
N ALA A 246 4.86 -38.18 -1.92
CA ALA A 246 3.80 -39.20 -2.02
C ALA A 246 2.88 -38.95 -3.23
N HIS A 247 2.60 -37.69 -3.55
CA HIS A 247 1.77 -37.26 -4.68
C HIS A 247 2.59 -36.88 -5.91
N GLY A 248 3.88 -37.23 -5.96
CA GLY A 248 4.77 -36.82 -7.05
C GLY A 248 4.38 -37.43 -8.41
N ALA A 249 3.72 -38.58 -8.41
CA ALA A 249 3.12 -39.16 -9.61
C ALA A 249 1.87 -38.38 -10.05
N THR A 250 0.98 -38.05 -9.11
CA THR A 250 -0.24 -37.28 -9.38
C THR A 250 0.04 -35.84 -9.79
N LEU A 251 1.10 -35.19 -9.27
CA LEU A 251 1.49 -33.84 -9.66
C LEU A 251 2.07 -33.79 -11.07
N ARG A 252 2.86 -34.80 -11.45
CA ARG A 252 3.34 -34.94 -12.84
C ARG A 252 2.18 -35.19 -13.78
N ALA A 253 1.22 -36.04 -13.39
CA ALA A 253 -0.01 -36.23 -14.14
C ALA A 253 -0.79 -34.92 -14.26
N GLN A 254 -1.03 -34.19 -13.17
CA GLN A 254 -1.73 -32.89 -13.20
C GLN A 254 -1.00 -31.85 -14.04
N ALA A 255 0.33 -31.79 -14.00
CA ALA A 255 1.11 -30.90 -14.86
C ALA A 255 0.97 -31.27 -16.34
N ALA A 256 0.99 -32.57 -16.68
CA ALA A 256 0.71 -33.04 -18.03
C ALA A 256 -0.72 -32.68 -18.47
N TRP A 257 -1.72 -32.91 -17.61
CA TRP A 257 -3.11 -32.54 -17.84
C TRP A 257 -3.29 -31.02 -18.04
N ILE A 258 -2.66 -30.19 -17.20
CA ILE A 258 -2.72 -28.72 -17.33
C ILE A 258 -2.08 -28.29 -18.66
N ARG A 259 -0.92 -28.86 -19.01
CA ARG A 259 -0.24 -28.58 -20.28
C ARG A 259 -1.12 -28.97 -21.46
N ASP A 260 -1.69 -30.16 -21.44
CA ASP A 260 -2.55 -30.68 -22.51
C ASP A 260 -3.85 -29.87 -22.60
N THR A 261 -4.39 -29.40 -21.47
CA THR A 261 -5.57 -28.52 -21.41
C THR A 261 -5.27 -27.12 -21.97
N VAL A 262 -4.11 -26.54 -21.60
CA VAL A 262 -3.66 -25.25 -22.16
C VAL A 262 -3.42 -25.37 -23.66
N GLN A 263 -2.77 -26.45 -24.10
CA GLN A 263 -2.57 -26.73 -25.53
C GLN A 263 -3.91 -26.93 -26.25
N GLY A 264 -4.84 -27.68 -25.66
CA GLY A 264 -6.18 -27.89 -26.19
C GLY A 264 -6.97 -26.59 -26.32
N LEU A 265 -6.94 -25.74 -25.30
CA LEU A 265 -7.55 -24.41 -25.31
C LEU A 265 -6.94 -23.53 -26.42
N VAL A 266 -5.61 -23.47 -26.52
CA VAL A 266 -4.95 -22.60 -27.52
C VAL A 266 -5.19 -23.10 -28.93
N VAL A 267 -5.07 -24.41 -29.19
CA VAL A 267 -5.20 -24.98 -30.53
C VAL A 267 -6.66 -25.05 -30.99
N HIS A 268 -7.55 -25.64 -30.20
CA HIS A 268 -8.93 -25.90 -30.63
C HIS A 268 -9.88 -24.73 -30.41
N TRP A 269 -9.66 -23.90 -29.38
CA TRP A 269 -10.57 -22.79 -29.07
C TRP A 269 -10.12 -21.44 -29.61
N VAL A 270 -8.82 -21.26 -29.90
CA VAL A 270 -8.30 -19.98 -30.40
C VAL A 270 -7.78 -20.12 -31.83
N TYR A 271 -6.83 -21.02 -32.08
CA TYR A 271 -6.19 -21.14 -33.39
C TYR A 271 -7.14 -21.64 -34.49
N GLU A 272 -7.82 -22.76 -34.28
CA GLU A 272 -8.72 -23.35 -35.29
C GLU A 272 -9.93 -22.46 -35.62
N PRO A 273 -10.62 -21.83 -34.65
CA PRO A 273 -11.73 -20.92 -34.95
C PRO A 273 -11.24 -19.63 -35.64
N LEU A 274 -10.05 -19.11 -35.29
CA LEU A 274 -9.45 -17.98 -35.99
C LEU A 274 -9.12 -18.33 -37.45
N LEU A 275 -8.60 -19.53 -37.70
CA LEU A 275 -8.31 -19.99 -39.06
C LEU A 275 -9.59 -20.15 -39.88
N ARG A 276 -10.64 -20.77 -39.31
CA ARG A 276 -11.96 -20.89 -39.97
C ARG A 276 -12.59 -19.52 -40.24
N LEU A 277 -12.47 -18.57 -39.32
CA LEU A 277 -12.92 -17.20 -39.52
C LEU A 277 -12.13 -16.50 -40.65
N PHE A 278 -10.83 -16.73 -40.70
CA PHE A 278 -9.97 -16.16 -41.73
C PHE A 278 -10.25 -16.76 -43.12
N ASP A 279 -10.44 -18.07 -43.19
CA ASP A 279 -10.76 -18.79 -44.43
C ASP A 279 -12.15 -18.42 -44.95
N THR A 280 -13.15 -18.27 -44.08
CA THR A 280 -14.48 -17.79 -44.47
C THR A 280 -14.46 -16.34 -44.95
N LEU A 281 -13.68 -15.46 -44.32
CA LEU A 281 -13.48 -14.08 -44.78
C LEU A 281 -12.74 -14.00 -46.12
N ARG A 282 -11.81 -14.93 -46.38
CA ARG A 282 -11.06 -15.01 -47.63
C ARG A 282 -11.90 -15.62 -48.77
N ALA A 283 -12.56 -16.75 -48.52
CA ALA A 283 -13.45 -17.41 -49.47
C ALA A 283 -14.62 -16.48 -49.85
N GLY A 284 -15.25 -15.84 -48.86
CA GLY A 284 -16.34 -14.87 -49.09
C GLY A 284 -15.91 -13.61 -49.85
N ARG A 285 -14.61 -13.32 -50.00
CA ARG A 285 -14.09 -12.26 -50.89
C ARG A 285 -13.79 -12.77 -52.30
N ALA A 286 -13.22 -13.96 -52.43
CA ALA A 286 -12.91 -14.58 -53.71
C ALA A 286 -14.20 -14.93 -54.48
N GLU A 287 -15.19 -15.49 -53.81
CA GLU A 287 -16.49 -15.84 -54.40
C GLU A 287 -17.36 -14.61 -54.67
N ARG A 288 -17.20 -13.50 -53.94
CA ARG A 288 -17.89 -12.24 -54.27
C ARG A 288 -17.54 -11.73 -55.67
N ALA A 289 -16.32 -12.01 -56.13
CA ALA A 289 -15.88 -11.70 -57.49
C ALA A 289 -16.45 -12.68 -58.53
N GLN A 290 -16.78 -13.90 -58.12
CA GLN A 290 -17.38 -14.95 -58.96
C GLN A 290 -18.92 -14.91 -58.99
N LEU A 291 -19.59 -14.47 -57.92
CA LEU A 291 -21.05 -14.32 -57.81
C LEU A 291 -21.62 -13.23 -58.74
N VAL A 292 -20.80 -12.26 -59.17
CA VAL A 292 -21.18 -11.25 -60.18
C VAL A 292 -20.93 -11.76 -61.62
N ARG A 293 -20.26 -12.91 -61.78
CA ARG A 293 -19.99 -13.55 -63.08
C ARG A 293 -20.06 -15.07 -62.96
N GLY A 294 -21.21 -15.60 -62.55
CA GLY A 294 -21.45 -17.03 -62.71
C GLY A 294 -21.64 -17.34 -64.18
N GLU A 295 -20.82 -18.21 -64.78
CA GLU A 295 -21.04 -18.73 -66.14
C GLU A 295 -22.49 -19.24 -66.32
N SER A 296 -23.12 -19.76 -65.26
CA SER A 296 -24.53 -20.17 -65.23
C SER A 296 -25.53 -19.02 -65.41
N LEU A 297 -25.32 -17.87 -64.75
CA LEU A 297 -26.12 -16.65 -64.95
C LEU A 297 -25.98 -16.15 -66.38
N SER A 298 -24.75 -16.09 -66.89
CA SER A 298 -24.50 -15.66 -68.27
C SER A 298 -25.10 -16.62 -69.30
N ALA A 299 -25.10 -17.92 -69.05
CA ALA A 299 -25.70 -18.92 -69.93
C ALA A 299 -27.23 -18.86 -69.92
N ASN A 300 -27.84 -18.63 -68.75
CA ASN A 300 -29.29 -18.47 -68.60
C ASN A 300 -29.78 -17.12 -69.19
N GLU A 301 -29.03 -16.03 -68.99
CA GLU A 301 -29.25 -14.73 -69.64
C GLU A 301 -29.15 -14.83 -71.17
N GLN A 302 -28.11 -15.47 -71.69
CA GLN A 302 -27.97 -15.72 -73.13
C GLN A 302 -29.08 -16.63 -73.68
N SER A 303 -29.60 -17.57 -72.89
CA SER A 303 -30.75 -18.38 -73.27
C SER A 303 -32.03 -17.54 -73.32
N LEU A 304 -32.23 -16.64 -72.35
CA LEU A 304 -33.34 -15.68 -72.32
C LEU A 304 -33.29 -14.73 -73.52
N GLU A 305 -32.10 -14.18 -73.84
CA GLU A 305 -31.88 -13.33 -75.02
C GLU A 305 -32.27 -14.05 -76.33
N ARG A 306 -31.85 -15.31 -76.49
CA ARG A 306 -32.20 -16.12 -77.66
C ARG A 306 -33.69 -16.40 -77.74
N MET A 307 -34.34 -16.65 -76.61
CA MET A 307 -35.77 -16.96 -76.55
C MET A 307 -36.64 -15.72 -76.83
N VAL A 308 -36.30 -14.57 -76.24
CA VAL A 308 -36.99 -13.29 -76.47
C VAL A 308 -36.80 -12.82 -77.92
N ALA A 309 -35.59 -12.97 -78.48
CA ALA A 309 -35.34 -12.66 -79.88
C ALA A 309 -36.12 -13.57 -80.85
N SER A 310 -36.25 -14.86 -80.54
CA SER A 310 -37.08 -15.78 -81.32
C SER A 310 -38.57 -15.44 -81.25
N LEU A 311 -39.06 -14.97 -80.10
CA LEU A 311 -40.46 -14.53 -79.94
C LEU A 311 -40.74 -13.23 -80.69
N GLY A 312 -39.82 -12.26 -80.64
CA GLY A 312 -39.92 -10.99 -81.36
C GLY A 312 -40.00 -11.15 -82.87
N ARG A 313 -39.21 -12.08 -83.44
CA ARG A 313 -39.26 -12.41 -84.88
C ARG A 313 -40.57 -13.05 -85.28
N ASP A 314 -41.02 -14.07 -84.54
CA ASP A 314 -42.13 -14.92 -84.98
C ASP A 314 -43.52 -14.32 -84.74
N LYS A 315 -43.71 -13.57 -83.63
CA LYS A 315 -45.05 -13.10 -83.22
C LYS A 315 -45.24 -11.60 -83.35
N LEU A 316 -44.18 -10.79 -83.24
CA LEU A 316 -44.24 -9.33 -83.40
C LEU A 316 -43.77 -8.87 -84.79
N ARG A 317 -43.22 -9.76 -85.63
CA ARG A 317 -42.71 -9.49 -86.99
C ARG A 317 -41.78 -8.26 -87.04
N LEU A 318 -40.91 -8.11 -86.06
CA LEU A 318 -39.98 -6.97 -85.97
C LEU A 318 -38.77 -7.18 -86.88
N ASP A 319 -38.42 -6.16 -87.68
CA ASP A 319 -37.23 -6.14 -88.53
C ASP A 319 -35.93 -5.91 -87.72
N GLY A 320 -34.79 -6.20 -88.35
CA GLY A 320 -33.49 -6.43 -87.70
C GLY A 320 -33.02 -5.36 -86.69
N GLU A 321 -33.24 -4.07 -86.96
CA GLU A 321 -32.84 -2.99 -86.04
C GLU A 321 -33.72 -2.92 -84.78
N ALA A 322 -35.03 -3.14 -84.91
CA ALA A 322 -35.96 -3.17 -83.77
C ALA A 322 -35.76 -4.42 -82.90
N LEU A 323 -35.33 -5.53 -83.50
CA LEU A 323 -34.99 -6.75 -82.78
C LEU A 323 -33.70 -6.60 -81.95
N ALA A 324 -32.70 -5.90 -82.48
CA ALA A 324 -31.47 -5.59 -81.75
C ALA A 324 -31.74 -4.64 -80.56
N ALA A 325 -32.65 -3.67 -80.72
CA ALA A 325 -33.11 -2.81 -79.63
C ALA A 325 -33.86 -3.61 -78.54
N LEU A 326 -34.72 -4.57 -78.91
CA LEU A 326 -35.40 -5.46 -77.97
C LEU A 326 -34.40 -6.35 -77.19
N GLN A 327 -33.37 -6.87 -77.85
CA GLN A 327 -32.31 -7.65 -77.21
C GLN A 327 -31.47 -6.78 -76.24
N ALA A 328 -31.16 -5.54 -76.61
CA ALA A 328 -30.45 -4.60 -75.74
C ALA A 328 -31.30 -4.19 -74.51
N GLN A 329 -32.61 -4.00 -74.68
CA GLN A 329 -33.55 -3.76 -73.57
C GLN A 329 -33.71 -4.99 -72.69
N THR A 330 -33.70 -6.19 -73.27
CA THR A 330 -33.70 -7.47 -72.53
C THR A 330 -32.44 -7.63 -71.67
N ARG A 331 -31.27 -7.21 -72.18
CA ARG A 331 -30.02 -7.14 -71.41
C ARG A 331 -30.08 -6.14 -70.25
N ALA A 332 -30.83 -5.06 -70.42
CA ALA A 332 -31.11 -4.10 -69.35
C ALA A 332 -32.20 -4.60 -68.37
N GLY A 333 -32.79 -5.78 -68.60
CA GLY A 333 -33.81 -6.39 -67.74
C GLY A 333 -35.25 -5.97 -68.03
N ASP A 334 -35.49 -5.19 -69.09
CA ASP A 334 -36.82 -4.72 -69.46
C ASP A 334 -37.52 -5.70 -70.41
N LEU A 335 -38.44 -6.49 -69.85
CA LEU A 335 -39.23 -7.51 -70.56
C LEU A 335 -40.66 -7.04 -70.88
N THR A 336 -40.94 -5.73 -70.74
CA THR A 336 -42.28 -5.15 -70.91
C THR A 336 -43.02 -5.59 -72.18
N PRO A 337 -42.38 -5.67 -73.38
CA PRO A 337 -43.06 -6.10 -74.60
C PRO A 337 -43.48 -7.58 -74.58
N VAL A 338 -42.72 -8.43 -73.90
CA VAL A 338 -43.04 -9.87 -73.74
C VAL A 338 -44.15 -10.06 -72.72
N LEU A 339 -44.16 -9.26 -71.65
CA LEU A 339 -45.22 -9.22 -70.64
C LEU A 339 -46.56 -8.80 -71.23
N GLN A 340 -46.60 -7.79 -72.10
CA GLN A 340 -47.82 -7.37 -72.79
C GLN A 340 -48.41 -8.48 -73.68
N LEU A 341 -47.56 -9.24 -74.39
CA LEU A 341 -48.00 -10.37 -75.21
C LEU A 341 -48.53 -11.53 -74.36
N TYR A 342 -47.90 -11.78 -73.21
CA TYR A 342 -48.40 -12.73 -72.21
C TYR A 342 -49.76 -12.31 -71.63
N GLU A 343 -49.91 -11.05 -71.22
CA GLU A 343 -51.17 -10.50 -70.66
C GLU A 343 -52.32 -10.55 -71.68
N ALA A 344 -52.05 -10.29 -72.95
CA ALA A 344 -53.05 -10.43 -74.01
C ALA A 344 -53.44 -11.90 -74.22
N ALA A 345 -52.46 -12.81 -74.18
CA ALA A 345 -52.68 -14.24 -74.41
C ALA A 345 -53.38 -14.94 -73.21
N ILE A 346 -53.17 -14.47 -71.97
CA ILE A 346 -53.77 -15.09 -70.78
C ILE A 346 -55.25 -14.76 -70.59
N ARG A 347 -55.76 -13.71 -71.23
CA ARG A 347 -57.19 -13.35 -71.22
C ARG A 347 -58.08 -14.42 -71.86
N ALA A 348 -57.53 -15.30 -72.71
CA ALA A 348 -58.26 -16.41 -73.33
C ALA A 348 -57.36 -17.67 -73.44
N PRO A 349 -57.07 -18.35 -72.31
CA PRO A 349 -55.95 -19.28 -72.19
C PRO A 349 -56.10 -20.53 -73.07
N LEU A 350 -57.30 -21.09 -73.18
CA LEU A 350 -57.54 -22.31 -73.99
C LEU A 350 -57.35 -22.05 -75.49
N ARG A 351 -57.79 -20.88 -75.99
CA ARG A 351 -57.62 -20.49 -77.40
C ARG A 351 -56.18 -20.10 -77.70
N ALA A 352 -55.51 -19.40 -76.79
CA ALA A 352 -54.13 -18.98 -76.95
C ALA A 352 -53.12 -20.14 -76.84
N LEU A 353 -53.45 -21.20 -76.10
CA LEU A 353 -52.66 -22.42 -76.04
C LEU A 353 -52.79 -23.23 -77.34
N LEU A 354 -54.03 -23.41 -77.86
CA LEU A 354 -54.30 -24.11 -79.12
C LEU A 354 -53.71 -23.39 -80.34
N THR A 355 -53.67 -22.06 -80.33
CA THR A 355 -53.03 -21.24 -81.39
C THR A 355 -51.52 -21.03 -81.18
N GLY A 356 -50.96 -21.58 -80.10
CA GLY A 356 -49.53 -21.54 -79.80
C GLY A 356 -48.97 -20.14 -79.47
N THR A 357 -49.81 -19.15 -79.14
CA THR A 357 -49.38 -17.78 -78.79
C THR A 357 -48.98 -17.63 -77.32
N LEU A 358 -49.50 -18.49 -76.43
CA LEU A 358 -49.25 -18.41 -74.98
C LEU A 358 -48.03 -19.22 -74.50
N VAL A 359 -47.69 -20.32 -75.19
CA VAL A 359 -46.67 -21.28 -74.72
C VAL A 359 -45.28 -20.63 -74.56
N ARG A 360 -44.84 -19.83 -75.54
CA ARG A 360 -43.49 -19.24 -75.52
C ARG A 360 -43.32 -18.11 -74.50
N PRO A 361 -44.25 -17.14 -74.36
CA PRO A 361 -44.16 -16.13 -73.29
C PRO A 361 -44.17 -16.74 -71.88
N VAL A 362 -44.95 -17.81 -71.65
CA VAL A 362 -44.93 -18.56 -70.37
C VAL A 362 -43.56 -19.18 -70.12
N LEU A 363 -42.96 -19.84 -71.12
CA LEU A 363 -41.62 -20.44 -70.98
C LEU A 363 -40.54 -19.38 -70.69
N ILE A 364 -40.65 -18.19 -71.26
CA ILE A 364 -39.74 -17.06 -70.97
C ILE A 364 -39.89 -16.62 -69.51
N GLN A 365 -41.11 -16.49 -68.99
CA GLN A 365 -41.32 -16.14 -67.58
C GLN A 365 -40.83 -17.22 -66.62
N VAL A 366 -40.98 -18.50 -66.97
CA VAL A 366 -40.44 -19.60 -66.15
C VAL A 366 -38.90 -19.53 -66.11
N GLN A 367 -38.24 -19.21 -67.23
CA GLN A 367 -36.77 -19.03 -67.25
C GLN A 367 -36.32 -17.78 -66.50
N LYS A 368 -37.07 -16.67 -66.60
CA LYS A 368 -36.80 -15.47 -65.81
C LYS A 368 -36.96 -15.73 -64.31
N ALA A 369 -38.03 -16.41 -63.91
CA ALA A 369 -38.27 -16.83 -62.53
C ALA A 369 -37.17 -17.77 -62.02
N LYS A 370 -36.63 -18.65 -62.88
CA LYS A 370 -35.47 -19.49 -62.55
C LYS A 370 -34.22 -18.66 -62.25
N VAL A 371 -33.90 -17.67 -63.09
CA VAL A 371 -32.76 -16.76 -62.88
C VAL A 371 -32.93 -15.92 -61.61
N ASP A 372 -34.13 -15.40 -61.38
CA ASP A 372 -34.42 -14.58 -60.20
C ASP A 372 -34.36 -15.44 -58.92
N LEU A 373 -34.80 -16.70 -58.97
CA LEU A 373 -34.67 -17.66 -57.87
C LEU A 373 -33.22 -18.05 -57.61
N GLU A 374 -32.41 -18.30 -58.63
CA GLU A 374 -30.97 -18.60 -58.48
C GLU A 374 -30.22 -17.42 -57.84
N THR A 375 -30.57 -16.19 -58.23
CA THR A 375 -30.01 -14.96 -57.66
C THR A 375 -30.44 -14.77 -56.20
N ALA A 376 -31.72 -15.01 -55.89
CA ALA A 376 -32.24 -14.94 -54.53
C ALA A 376 -31.64 -16.03 -53.62
N LEU A 377 -31.49 -17.25 -54.13
CA LEU A 377 -30.88 -18.38 -53.41
C LEU A 377 -29.42 -18.08 -53.06
N SER A 378 -28.67 -17.48 -53.98
CA SER A 378 -27.31 -17.01 -53.75
C SER A 378 -27.25 -15.91 -52.69
N GLY A 379 -28.24 -15.01 -52.67
CA GLY A 379 -28.38 -13.98 -51.63
C GLY A 379 -28.64 -14.57 -50.24
N ILE A 380 -29.44 -15.65 -50.16
CA ILE A 380 -29.72 -16.36 -48.90
C ILE A 380 -28.45 -17.04 -48.37
N GLU A 381 -27.68 -17.70 -49.23
CA GLU A 381 -26.42 -18.34 -48.84
C GLU A 381 -25.45 -17.32 -48.20
N TRP A 382 -25.40 -16.10 -48.75
CA TRP A 382 -24.60 -15.01 -48.18
C TRP A 382 -25.08 -14.59 -46.79
N VAL A 383 -26.39 -14.46 -46.58
CA VAL A 383 -26.95 -14.12 -45.26
C VAL A 383 -26.62 -15.23 -44.25
N LEU A 384 -26.78 -16.50 -44.64
CA LEU A 384 -26.46 -17.64 -43.77
C LEU A 384 -24.98 -17.65 -43.38
N ARG A 385 -24.09 -17.36 -44.35
CA ARG A 385 -22.64 -17.25 -44.11
C ARG A 385 -22.28 -16.10 -43.17
N SER A 386 -22.96 -14.95 -43.31
CA SER A 386 -22.73 -13.80 -42.43
C SER A 386 -23.11 -14.11 -40.97
N GLN A 387 -24.11 -14.97 -40.76
CA GLN A 387 -24.52 -15.43 -39.44
C GLN A 387 -23.57 -16.49 -38.87
N GLU A 388 -23.05 -17.38 -39.72
CA GLU A 388 -21.98 -18.32 -39.34
C GLU A 388 -20.74 -17.58 -38.82
N LEU A 389 -20.39 -16.45 -39.46
CA LEU A 389 -19.25 -15.62 -39.10
C LEU A 389 -19.43 -14.90 -37.75
N VAL A 390 -20.64 -14.38 -37.49
CA VAL A 390 -20.98 -13.76 -36.19
C VAL A 390 -21.04 -14.81 -35.09
N MET A 391 -21.63 -15.98 -35.35
CA MET A 391 -21.68 -17.10 -34.41
C MET A 391 -20.28 -17.61 -34.07
N GLY A 392 -19.42 -17.74 -35.08
CA GLY A 392 -18.00 -18.12 -34.91
C GLY A 392 -17.21 -17.09 -34.10
N ALA A 393 -17.40 -15.80 -34.35
CA ALA A 393 -16.76 -14.73 -33.58
C ALA A 393 -17.24 -14.69 -32.12
N MET A 394 -18.52 -14.95 -31.87
CA MET A 394 -19.09 -14.96 -30.52
C MET A 394 -18.58 -16.16 -29.69
N GLY A 395 -18.29 -17.30 -30.34
CA GLY A 395 -17.62 -18.45 -29.71
C GLY A 395 -16.13 -18.22 -29.37
N LEU A 396 -15.45 -17.34 -30.11
CA LEU A 396 -14.03 -17.01 -29.91
C LEU A 396 -13.79 -16.02 -28.76
N ALA A 397 -14.71 -15.08 -28.54
CA ALA A 397 -14.62 -14.06 -27.50
C ALA A 397 -14.36 -14.61 -26.07
N PRO A 398 -15.08 -15.63 -25.56
CA PRO A 398 -14.83 -16.17 -24.22
C PRO A 398 -13.46 -16.85 -24.11
N ALA A 399 -12.96 -17.49 -25.18
CA ALA A 399 -11.64 -18.12 -25.18
C ALA A 399 -10.51 -17.08 -25.04
N LEU A 400 -10.62 -15.95 -25.75
CA LEU A 400 -9.67 -14.84 -25.64
C LEU A 400 -9.71 -14.18 -24.25
N ALA A 401 -10.90 -14.02 -23.67
CA ALA A 401 -11.05 -13.49 -22.31
C ALA A 401 -10.40 -14.39 -21.26
N LEU A 402 -10.57 -15.72 -21.40
CA LEU A 402 -9.96 -16.70 -20.50
C LEU A 402 -8.43 -16.69 -20.61
N LEU A 403 -7.89 -16.60 -21.83
CA LEU A 403 -6.45 -16.51 -22.09
C LEU A 403 -5.85 -15.24 -21.46
N TYR A 404 -6.52 -14.10 -21.61
CA TYR A 404 -6.09 -12.85 -21.00
C TYR A 404 -6.08 -12.92 -19.46
N ALA A 405 -7.14 -13.47 -18.86
CA ALA A 405 -7.22 -13.65 -17.41
C ALA A 405 -6.09 -14.55 -16.88
N LEU A 406 -5.76 -15.63 -17.60
CA LEU A 406 -4.66 -16.53 -17.26
C LEU A 406 -3.31 -15.81 -17.28
N ILE A 407 -3.01 -15.04 -18.33
CA ILE A 407 -1.75 -14.29 -18.47
C ILE A 407 -1.61 -13.26 -17.34
N VAL A 408 -2.67 -12.52 -17.01
CA VAL A 408 -2.68 -11.54 -15.91
C VAL A 408 -2.49 -12.22 -14.55
N GLY A 409 -3.16 -13.36 -14.32
CA GLY A 409 -3.03 -14.15 -13.11
C GLY A 409 -1.60 -14.64 -12.86
N VAL A 410 -0.96 -15.20 -13.89
CA VAL A 410 0.43 -15.68 -13.82
C VAL A 410 1.40 -14.53 -13.54
N ARG A 411 1.29 -13.40 -14.25
CA ARG A 411 2.17 -12.24 -14.01
C ARG A 411 2.05 -11.70 -12.58
N ARG A 412 0.82 -11.65 -12.04
CA ARG A 412 0.59 -11.24 -10.64
C ARG A 412 1.17 -12.22 -9.63
N GLY A 413 1.04 -13.52 -9.87
CA GLY A 413 1.61 -14.56 -9.01
C GLY A 413 3.14 -14.54 -8.97
N VAL A 414 3.79 -14.36 -10.13
CA VAL A 414 5.25 -14.27 -10.24
C VAL A 414 5.78 -13.00 -9.56
N ALA A 415 5.14 -11.84 -9.76
CA ALA A 415 5.53 -10.60 -9.09
C ALA A 415 5.42 -10.72 -7.56
N ALA A 416 4.36 -11.35 -7.03
CA ALA A 416 4.17 -11.54 -5.60
C ALA A 416 5.22 -12.46 -4.94
N LEU A 417 5.79 -13.41 -5.70
CA LEU A 417 6.83 -14.32 -5.24
C LEU A 417 8.24 -13.70 -5.28
N LEU A 418 8.53 -12.83 -6.24
CA LEU A 418 9.84 -12.18 -6.41
C LEU A 418 10.02 -10.93 -5.54
N ASP A 419 8.92 -10.26 -5.15
CA ASP A 419 9.01 -9.05 -4.32
C ASP A 419 9.31 -9.36 -2.85
N ARG A 420 10.61 -9.31 -2.49
CA ARG A 420 11.09 -9.14 -1.10
C ARG A 420 10.79 -7.74 -0.50
N SER A 421 10.09 -6.89 -1.25
CA SER A 421 9.69 -5.51 -0.94
C SER A 421 8.66 -5.27 0.21
N PRO A 422 7.80 -6.21 0.65
CA PRO A 422 6.70 -5.85 1.56
C PRO A 422 7.18 -5.41 2.95
N GLN A 423 8.37 -5.83 3.39
CA GLN A 423 8.93 -5.37 4.67
C GLN A 423 9.40 -3.92 4.62
N GLN A 424 9.99 -3.48 3.51
CA GLN A 424 10.46 -2.11 3.34
C GLN A 424 9.28 -1.16 3.17
N VAL A 425 8.28 -1.52 2.35
CA VAL A 425 7.03 -0.75 2.20
C VAL A 425 6.30 -0.62 3.54
N ARG A 426 6.22 -1.70 4.34
CA ARG A 426 5.62 -1.66 5.68
C ARG A 426 6.40 -0.79 6.66
N ARG A 427 7.73 -0.77 6.58
CA ARG A 427 8.56 0.10 7.43
C ARG A 427 8.33 1.57 7.07
N THR A 428 8.40 1.91 5.78
CA THR A 428 8.14 3.28 5.30
C THR A 428 6.74 3.75 5.69
N GLN A 429 5.72 2.91 5.49
CA GLN A 429 4.34 3.23 5.87
C GLN A 429 4.19 3.47 7.38
N ARG A 430 4.87 2.69 8.23
CA ARG A 430 4.87 2.93 9.68
C ARG A 430 5.48 4.27 10.03
N SER A 431 6.65 4.59 9.48
CA SER A 431 7.27 5.91 9.70
C SER A 431 6.43 7.07 9.16
N GLN A 432 5.65 6.88 8.08
CA GLN A 432 4.70 7.89 7.60
C GLN A 432 3.58 8.13 8.61
N ILE A 433 2.97 7.05 9.13
CA ILE A 433 1.92 7.13 10.14
C ILE A 433 2.47 7.79 11.41
N ASP A 434 3.65 7.39 11.87
CA ASP A 434 4.27 7.95 13.07
C ASP A 434 4.55 9.45 12.94
N ALA A 435 5.07 9.89 11.80
CA ALA A 435 5.33 11.30 11.54
C ALA A 435 4.02 12.10 11.43
N TRP A 436 3.01 11.55 10.75
CA TRP A 436 1.69 12.16 10.62
C TRP A 436 0.99 12.31 11.98
N GLU A 437 1.03 11.26 12.81
CA GLU A 437 0.44 11.27 14.14
C GLU A 437 1.14 12.25 15.07
N ALA A 438 2.48 12.29 15.05
CA ALA A 438 3.25 13.24 15.84
C ALA A 438 2.92 14.68 15.43
N LEU A 439 2.89 14.98 14.13
CA LEU A 439 2.57 16.31 13.63
C LEU A 439 1.13 16.73 13.99
N ARG A 440 0.17 15.78 13.93
CA ARG A 440 -1.22 16.02 14.35
C ARG A 440 -1.37 16.26 15.85
N ARG A 441 -0.64 15.51 16.70
CA ARG A 441 -0.64 15.74 18.15
C ARG A 441 -0.04 17.10 18.49
N MET A 442 1.06 17.47 17.83
CA MET A 442 1.70 18.78 17.99
C MET A 442 0.78 19.92 17.57
N ASP A 443 0.06 19.75 16.45
CA ASP A 443 -0.94 20.72 15.97
C ASP A 443 -2.06 20.92 17.00
N ALA A 444 -2.63 19.83 17.52
CA ALA A 444 -3.66 19.88 18.57
C ALA A 444 -3.15 20.54 19.86
N LEU A 445 -1.92 20.25 20.28
CA LEU A 445 -1.29 20.87 21.45
C LEU A 445 -1.08 22.38 21.23
N CYS A 446 -0.65 22.78 20.04
CA CYS A 446 -0.42 24.18 19.68
C CYS A 446 -1.72 24.97 19.49
N ALA A 447 -2.81 24.30 19.08
CA ALA A 447 -4.13 24.91 18.94
C ALA A 447 -4.81 25.18 20.30
N ASN A 448 -4.59 24.31 21.29
CA ASN A 448 -5.20 24.42 22.61
C ASN A 448 -4.50 25.44 23.55
N ASP A 449 -3.36 26.01 23.14
CA ASP A 449 -2.55 26.98 23.89
C ASP A 449 -2.44 26.67 25.40
N ALA A 450 -2.26 25.38 25.74
CA ALA A 450 -2.32 24.94 27.13
C ALA A 450 -1.09 25.46 27.89
N PRO A 451 -1.25 26.36 28.88
CA PRO A 451 -0.12 26.83 29.67
C PRO A 451 0.33 25.72 30.63
N GLY A 452 1.63 25.40 30.62
CA GLY A 452 2.20 24.48 31.59
C GLY A 452 3.42 23.71 31.09
N ALA A 453 4.14 23.11 32.02
CA ALA A 453 5.31 22.29 31.73
C ALA A 453 4.94 20.97 31.01
N ALA A 454 3.81 20.35 31.38
CA ALA A 454 3.34 19.09 30.81
C ALA A 454 3.14 19.11 29.27
N PRO A 455 2.37 20.06 28.68
CA PRO A 455 2.21 20.13 27.22
C PRO A 455 3.52 20.41 26.49
N TYR A 456 4.44 21.18 27.09
CA TYR A 456 5.76 21.41 26.51
C TYR A 456 6.60 20.13 26.48
N GLY A 457 6.55 19.30 27.52
CA GLY A 457 7.22 18.01 27.52
C GLY A 457 6.66 17.02 26.50
N HIS A 458 5.34 16.99 26.30
CA HIS A 458 4.72 16.24 25.21
C HIS A 458 5.20 16.71 23.83
N LEU A 459 5.28 18.04 23.62
CA LEU A 459 5.81 18.61 22.40
C LEU A 459 7.26 18.18 22.14
N LEU A 460 8.13 18.20 23.14
CA LEU A 460 9.53 17.76 23.01
C LEU A 460 9.65 16.26 22.68
N LEU A 461 8.78 15.42 23.24
CA LEU A 461 8.71 14.00 22.89
C LEU A 461 8.25 13.81 21.44
N ASP A 462 7.16 14.47 21.02
CA ASP A 462 6.64 14.38 19.65
C ASP A 462 7.63 14.94 18.62
N VAL A 463 8.37 16.02 18.93
CA VAL A 463 9.49 16.52 18.11
C VAL A 463 10.54 15.43 17.87
N SER A 464 10.89 14.68 18.92
CA SER A 464 11.90 13.61 18.80
C SER A 464 11.40 12.41 17.98
N VAL A 465 10.10 12.10 18.05
CA VAL A 465 9.45 11.05 17.24
C VAL A 465 9.39 11.49 15.78
N LEU A 466 8.95 12.73 15.53
CA LEU A 466 8.86 13.33 14.21
C LEU A 466 10.21 13.39 13.52
N GLY A 467 11.26 13.82 14.24
CA GLY A 467 12.63 13.86 13.72
C GLY A 467 13.12 12.48 13.26
N ARG A 468 13.00 11.44 14.09
CA ARG A 468 13.40 10.06 13.71
C ARG A 468 12.59 9.54 12.52
N ALA A 469 11.28 9.81 12.52
CA ALA A 469 10.39 9.35 11.46
C ALA A 469 10.72 10.05 10.12
N LEU A 470 10.84 11.38 10.09
CA LEU A 470 11.22 12.14 8.89
C LEU A 470 12.61 11.76 8.39
N GLU A 471 13.60 11.53 9.25
CA GLU A 471 14.93 11.08 8.84
C GLU A 471 14.88 9.72 8.11
N SER A 472 14.03 8.79 8.60
CA SER A 472 13.82 7.50 7.92
C SER A 472 13.10 7.65 6.58
N LEU A 473 12.12 8.54 6.50
CA LEU A 473 11.36 8.81 5.28
C LEU A 473 12.22 9.49 4.22
N LEU A 474 12.98 10.51 4.58
CA LEU A 474 13.89 11.22 3.68
C LEU A 474 14.93 10.27 3.08
N ARG A 475 15.51 9.38 3.90
CA ARG A 475 16.43 8.34 3.40
C ARG A 475 15.79 7.44 2.35
N THR A 476 14.52 7.06 2.55
CA THR A 476 13.79 6.24 1.56
C THR A 476 13.34 7.03 0.33
N ALA A 477 12.99 8.31 0.49
CA ALA A 477 12.53 9.18 -0.59
C ALA A 477 13.68 9.57 -1.53
N CYS A 478 14.86 9.84 -0.98
CA CYS A 478 16.04 10.27 -1.76
C CYS A 478 16.76 9.11 -2.47
N ARG A 479 16.24 7.87 -2.40
CA ARG A 479 16.77 6.66 -3.06
C ARG A 479 18.30 6.47 -2.92
N GLY A 480 18.89 6.96 -1.84
CA GLY A 480 20.33 6.84 -1.57
C GLY A 480 21.19 8.06 -1.88
N ASP A 481 20.64 9.15 -2.44
CA ASP A 481 21.38 10.41 -2.59
C ASP A 481 21.59 11.07 -1.22
N ARG A 482 22.81 10.95 -0.70
CA ARG A 482 23.19 11.41 0.64
C ARG A 482 23.23 12.92 0.74
N VAL A 483 23.61 13.62 -0.33
CA VAL A 483 23.78 15.09 -0.29
C VAL A 483 22.42 15.77 -0.26
N LEU A 484 21.51 15.34 -1.13
CA LEU A 484 20.13 15.84 -1.15
C LEU A 484 19.40 15.50 0.15
N GLY A 485 19.56 14.28 0.66
CA GLY A 485 18.99 13.87 1.94
C GLY A 485 19.50 14.71 3.13
N GLN A 486 20.80 15.03 3.17
CA GLN A 486 21.38 15.88 4.20
C GLN A 486 20.86 17.32 4.13
N ARG A 487 20.75 17.91 2.92
CA ARG A 487 20.19 19.26 2.74
C ARG A 487 18.75 19.37 3.25
N LEU A 488 17.89 18.43 2.85
CA LEU A 488 16.51 18.39 3.33
C LEU A 488 16.41 18.16 4.85
N TRP A 489 17.30 17.33 5.39
CA TRP A 489 17.36 17.11 6.84
C TRP A 489 17.77 18.36 7.62
N LEU A 490 18.64 19.22 7.06
CA LEU A 490 19.00 20.49 7.69
C LEU A 490 17.79 21.42 7.79
N GLU A 491 16.96 21.51 6.74
CA GLU A 491 15.71 22.29 6.76
C GLU A 491 14.72 21.75 7.80
N VAL A 492 14.52 20.43 7.85
CA VAL A 492 13.70 19.79 8.89
C VAL A 492 14.24 20.11 10.27
N ARG A 493 15.56 20.00 10.48
CA ARG A 493 16.17 20.29 11.77
C ARG A 493 15.98 21.76 12.15
N ALA A 494 16.07 22.69 11.21
CA ALA A 494 15.79 24.10 11.47
C ALA A 494 14.35 24.30 11.96
N ASP A 495 13.36 23.69 11.29
CA ASP A 495 11.96 23.71 11.73
C ASP A 495 11.78 23.13 13.16
N LEU A 496 12.39 21.97 13.43
CA LEU A 496 12.32 21.33 14.76
C LEU A 496 12.97 22.19 15.84
N THR A 497 14.11 22.83 15.55
CA THR A 497 14.78 23.72 16.52
C THR A 497 13.95 24.96 16.85
N GLN A 498 13.16 25.48 15.91
CA GLN A 498 12.25 26.58 16.17
C GLN A 498 11.11 26.17 17.11
N LEU A 499 10.60 24.95 16.96
CA LEU A 499 9.56 24.39 17.87
C LEU A 499 10.08 24.20 19.29
N GLU A 500 11.33 23.76 19.43
CA GLU A 500 11.97 23.54 20.73
C GLU A 500 12.34 24.85 21.45
N SER A 501 12.39 25.98 20.75
CA SER A 501 12.88 27.24 21.30
C SER A 501 12.05 27.72 22.50
N ALA A 502 12.76 28.17 23.54
CA ALA A 502 12.19 28.64 24.80
C ALA A 502 11.37 29.93 24.65
N SER A 503 11.84 30.81 23.76
CA SER A 503 11.27 32.13 23.50
C SER A 503 10.05 32.10 22.57
N ALA A 504 9.74 30.95 21.96
CA ALA A 504 8.60 30.85 21.07
C ALA A 504 7.28 30.85 21.84
N SER A 505 6.35 31.71 21.44
CA SER A 505 4.96 31.60 21.86
C SER A 505 4.31 30.35 21.24
N TRP A 506 3.23 29.85 21.83
CA TRP A 506 2.47 28.75 21.25
C TRP A 506 1.90 29.08 19.87
N SER A 507 1.54 30.34 19.62
CA SER A 507 1.15 30.82 18.29
C SER A 507 2.27 30.70 17.26
N GLN A 508 3.52 31.03 17.62
CA GLN A 508 4.69 30.84 16.75
C GLN A 508 4.96 29.35 16.48
N ARG A 509 4.82 28.49 17.49
CA ARG A 509 4.94 27.03 17.32
C ARG A 509 3.88 26.49 16.36
N HIS A 510 2.63 26.96 16.47
CA HIS A 510 1.55 26.61 15.56
C HIS A 510 1.90 26.99 14.11
N MET A 511 2.41 28.21 13.88
CA MET A 511 2.83 28.64 12.53
C MET A 511 3.91 27.72 11.93
N VAL A 512 4.87 27.26 12.74
CA VAL A 512 5.90 26.32 12.30
C VAL A 512 5.31 24.96 11.97
N VAL A 513 4.40 24.42 12.81
CA VAL A 513 3.68 23.16 12.53
C VAL A 513 2.88 23.27 11.22
N ALA A 514 2.18 24.39 11.00
CA ALA A 514 1.44 24.64 9.77
C ALA A 514 2.36 24.74 8.54
N ARG A 515 3.56 25.34 8.69
CA ARG A 515 4.58 25.34 7.63
C ARG A 515 5.04 23.92 7.32
N MET A 516 5.32 23.11 8.34
CA MET A 516 5.73 21.72 8.19
C MET A 516 4.67 20.86 7.49
N TRP A 517 3.39 21.08 7.78
CA TRP A 517 2.29 20.44 7.04
C TRP A 517 2.33 20.76 5.54
N ARG A 518 2.60 22.02 5.17
CA ARG A 518 2.65 22.45 3.77
C ARG A 518 3.87 21.91 3.04
N SER A 519 5.05 21.94 3.67
CA SER A 519 6.30 21.53 3.04
C SER A 519 6.45 20.00 2.97
N TRP A 520 6.12 19.31 4.06
CA TRP A 520 6.37 17.87 4.23
C TRP A 520 5.12 17.01 4.04
N GLY A 521 3.93 17.61 3.90
CA GLY A 521 2.65 16.90 3.77
C GLY A 521 2.62 15.85 2.65
N ARG A 522 3.28 16.10 1.52
CA ARG A 522 3.36 15.13 0.39
C ARG A 522 4.15 13.86 0.74
N LEU A 523 5.12 13.95 1.64
CA LEU A 523 5.90 12.78 2.09
C LEU A 523 5.15 11.98 3.18
N LEU A 524 4.28 12.67 3.91
CA LEU A 524 3.39 12.09 4.93
C LEU A 524 2.11 11.49 4.33
N ALA A 525 1.71 11.95 3.14
CA ALA A 525 0.50 11.48 2.46
C ALA A 525 0.57 9.97 2.20
N TRP A 526 -0.33 9.23 2.84
CA TRP A 526 -0.61 7.82 2.57
C TRP A 526 -1.58 7.68 1.38
N GLU A 527 -1.36 8.42 0.29
CA GLU A 527 -2.06 8.06 -0.94
C GLU A 527 -1.59 6.67 -1.35
N ARG A 528 -2.54 5.74 -1.49
CA ARG A 528 -2.27 4.43 -2.09
C ARG A 528 -1.62 4.73 -3.44
N ARG A 529 -0.32 4.47 -3.57
CA ARG A 529 0.33 4.31 -4.87
C ARG A 529 -0.29 3.11 -5.57
N GLY A 530 -1.49 3.30 -6.09
CA GLY A 530 -2.39 2.26 -6.53
C GLY A 530 -3.30 2.80 -7.61
N SER A 531 -2.71 3.43 -8.63
CA SER A 531 -3.19 3.50 -10.02
C SER A 531 -2.43 4.61 -10.75
N VAL A 532 -1.18 4.34 -11.15
CA VAL A 532 -0.70 4.95 -12.39
C VAL A 532 -1.28 4.09 -13.51
N THR A 533 -2.58 4.25 -13.75
CA THR A 533 -3.19 3.90 -15.02
C THR A 533 -2.73 4.99 -15.98
N TRP A 534 -1.77 4.64 -16.84
CA TRP A 534 -1.47 5.43 -18.02
C TRP A 534 -2.76 5.54 -18.83
N ALA A 535 -3.27 6.77 -18.94
CA ALA A 535 -4.29 7.14 -19.92
C ALA A 535 -3.61 7.45 -21.25
#